data_AF-A0ABD2G678-F1
#
_entry.id   AF-A0ABD2G678-F1
#
_cell.length_a   1.000
_cell.length_b   1.000
_cell.length_c   1.000
_cell.angle_alpha   90.00
_cell.angle_beta   90.00
_cell.angle_gamma   90.00
#
_symmetry.space_group_name_H-M   'P 1'
#
loop_
_entity.id
_entity.type
_entity.pdbx_description
1 polymer ?
#
loop_
_entity_poly.entity_id
_entity_poly.type
_entity_poly.pdbx_seq_one_letter_code
_entity_poly.pdbx_strand_id
1 'polypeptide(L)'
;MTSIVNASTTHEGKGRRFHSDLWTNILTMGKQKTKKFAVMKRMINLKDNRIKEKDRAKPQEKKKKDPSALKEREVTKYPSCLFFQYNTQLGPPYHVIVDTNFINFSIKAKLDIVQSMMDCLYAKCIPCITDCVMAEIEKLGMKYRVALRIAKDQRFERLPCTHKGTYADDCLVQRVTQHKCYILATVDRDLKRRVRKIPGVPIMYISNHRFNIERMPDDYGAPRS
;
A
#
# COMPACT_ATOMS: atom_id res chain seq x y z
N MET A 1 56.00 34.65 9.20
CA MET A 1 56.55 35.75 10.02
C MET A 1 55.53 36.88 10.10
N THR A 2 55.65 37.74 11.10
CA THR A 2 54.65 38.76 11.52
C THR A 2 54.86 40.12 10.83
N SER A 3 53.79 40.92 10.67
CA SER A 3 53.73 42.41 10.75
C SER A 3 52.26 42.85 10.60
N ILE A 4 51.59 43.48 11.57
CA ILE A 4 51.68 44.88 12.10
C ILE A 4 50.92 45.87 11.17
N VAL A 5 49.67 46.31 11.42
CA VAL A 5 48.97 47.16 12.46
C VAL A 5 49.24 48.69 12.41
N ASN A 6 48.19 49.51 12.68
CA ASN A 6 48.12 50.98 12.95
C ASN A 6 48.17 51.93 11.72
N ALA A 7 47.63 53.18 11.71
CA ALA A 7 46.55 53.94 12.39
C ALA A 7 46.29 55.26 11.58
N SER A 8 45.64 56.40 11.94
CA SER A 8 44.93 56.98 13.12
C SER A 8 44.07 58.23 12.70
N THR A 9 43.37 58.90 13.66
CA THR A 9 43.05 60.37 13.74
C THR A 9 42.39 61.14 12.56
N THR A 10 41.11 61.59 12.57
CA THR A 10 40.44 62.77 13.26
C THR A 10 40.56 64.13 12.48
N HIS A 11 39.92 65.29 12.78
CA HIS A 11 39.14 65.82 13.93
C HIS A 11 38.12 66.95 13.54
N GLU A 12 36.94 66.99 14.20
CA GLU A 12 36.05 68.16 14.54
C GLU A 12 35.30 69.13 13.58
N GLY A 13 34.26 69.80 14.15
CA GLY A 13 33.55 70.98 13.61
C GLY A 13 32.12 71.18 14.16
N LYS A 14 31.85 72.23 14.96
CA LYS A 14 30.49 72.64 15.43
C LYS A 14 30.35 74.16 15.64
N GLY A 15 29.18 74.72 15.27
CA GLY A 15 28.79 76.11 15.55
C GLY A 15 27.27 76.26 15.74
N ARG A 16 26.83 77.26 16.52
CA ARG A 16 25.40 77.53 16.82
C ARG A 16 25.11 79.03 16.86
N ARG A 17 23.93 79.44 16.36
CA ARG A 17 23.02 80.34 17.10
C ARG A 17 21.58 80.29 16.56
N PHE A 18 20.66 80.86 17.33
CA PHE A 18 19.20 80.83 17.13
C PHE A 18 18.71 82.08 16.38
N HIS A 19 17.54 81.98 15.76
CA HIS A 19 16.49 82.98 15.97
C HIS A 19 15.13 82.28 16.18
N SER A 20 14.16 82.99 16.72
CA SER A 20 12.76 82.55 16.87
C SER A 20 12.00 82.60 15.55
N ASP A 21 10.87 81.89 15.45
CA ASP A 21 9.55 82.54 15.51
C ASP A 21 8.40 81.52 15.50
N LEU A 22 7.27 81.88 16.13
CA LEU A 22 6.02 81.12 16.01
C LEU A 22 5.31 81.54 14.72
N TRP A 23 5.16 80.63 13.76
CA TRP A 23 3.91 80.42 12.99
C TRP A 23 4.03 79.26 11.99
N THR A 24 3.31 78.15 12.25
CA THR A 24 2.55 77.32 11.27
C THR A 24 2.20 75.95 11.87
N ASN A 25 1.12 75.87 12.66
CA ASN A 25 0.48 74.59 13.00
C ASN A 25 -0.30 74.06 11.78
N ILE A 26 0.39 73.49 10.79
CA ILE A 26 -0.21 72.88 9.60
C ILE A 26 0.26 71.43 9.45
N LEU A 27 -0.64 70.51 9.78
CA LEU A 27 -0.73 69.14 9.24
C LEU A 27 0.55 68.27 9.27
N THR A 28 1.10 68.03 10.45
CA THR A 28 1.94 66.83 10.71
C THR A 28 1.08 65.54 10.81
N MET A 29 0.20 65.32 9.82
CA MET A 29 -0.44 64.01 9.62
C MET A 29 0.67 62.98 9.41
N GLY A 30 0.85 62.08 10.38
CA GLY A 30 1.89 61.07 10.34
C GLY A 30 1.81 60.26 9.06
N LYS A 31 2.84 60.33 8.20
CA LYS A 31 2.85 59.72 6.86
C LYS A 31 2.47 58.24 6.92
N GLN A 32 1.22 57.93 6.57
CA GLN A 32 0.70 56.57 6.62
C GLN A 32 1.52 55.73 5.65
N LYS A 33 2.19 54.69 6.16
CA LYS A 33 3.01 53.79 5.34
C LYS A 33 2.09 53.07 4.35
N THR A 34 2.22 53.41 3.07
CA THR A 34 1.42 52.84 2.00
C THR A 34 1.53 51.32 2.02
N LYS A 35 0.38 50.63 2.10
CA LYS A 35 0.34 49.17 2.08
C LYS A 35 0.88 48.71 0.72
N LYS A 36 1.94 47.90 0.73
CA LYS A 36 2.45 47.29 -0.49
C LYS A 36 1.39 46.35 -1.05
N PHE A 37 1.07 46.48 -2.33
CA PHE A 37 0.20 45.55 -3.04
C PHE A 37 0.89 44.18 -3.18
N ALA A 38 0.10 43.11 -3.32
CA ALA A 38 0.56 41.73 -3.47
C ALA A 38 1.52 41.20 -2.36
N VAL A 39 1.36 41.63 -1.09
CA VAL A 39 2.09 41.04 0.05
C VAL A 39 1.59 39.63 0.32
N MET A 40 2.32 38.63 -0.19
CA MET A 40 2.07 37.21 0.06
C MET A 40 2.71 36.73 1.38
N LYS A 41 2.15 35.67 1.97
CA LYS A 41 2.77 34.95 3.10
C LYS A 41 4.11 34.38 2.65
N ARG A 42 5.18 34.63 3.42
CA ARG A 42 6.54 34.13 3.10
C ARG A 42 6.55 32.60 3.07
N MET A 43 6.68 32.02 1.88
CA MET A 43 6.95 30.60 1.68
C MET A 43 8.47 30.34 1.71
N ILE A 44 8.87 29.08 1.95
CA ILE A 44 10.28 28.70 1.86
C ILE A 44 10.73 28.72 0.39
N ASN A 45 11.88 29.31 0.11
CA ASN A 45 12.45 29.38 -1.24
C ASN A 45 13.12 28.04 -1.58
N LEU A 46 12.97 27.53 -2.81
CA LEU A 46 13.66 26.30 -3.26
C LEU A 46 15.19 26.38 -3.12
N LYS A 47 15.77 27.59 -3.08
CA LYS A 47 17.19 27.84 -2.83
C LYS A 47 17.59 27.94 -1.34
N ASP A 48 16.65 27.78 -0.41
CA ASP A 48 16.93 27.84 1.04
C ASP A 48 17.80 26.65 1.48
N ASN A 49 18.89 26.91 2.20
CA ASN A 49 19.88 25.90 2.63
C ASN A 49 19.32 24.85 3.60
N ARG A 50 18.12 25.04 4.14
CA ARG A 50 17.41 24.04 4.95
C ARG A 50 16.75 22.94 4.12
N ILE A 51 16.54 23.16 2.82
CA ILE A 51 16.00 22.15 1.88
C ILE A 51 17.17 21.31 1.37
N LYS A 52 17.11 19.98 1.55
CA LYS A 52 18.15 19.07 1.07
C LYS A 52 18.10 19.00 -0.46
N GLU A 53 19.26 18.84 -1.08
CA GLU A 53 19.40 18.87 -2.54
C GLU A 53 18.58 17.78 -3.25
N LYS A 54 18.37 16.64 -2.59
CA LYS A 54 17.48 15.55 -3.04
C LYS A 54 16.01 15.98 -3.18
N ASP A 55 15.57 16.94 -2.36
CA ASP A 55 14.20 17.47 -2.35
C ASP A 55 14.06 18.71 -3.27
N ARG A 56 15.19 19.34 -3.62
CA ARG A 56 15.28 20.40 -4.64
C ARG A 56 15.27 19.85 -6.06
N ALA A 57 15.80 18.65 -6.26
CA ALA A 57 15.81 17.99 -7.56
C ALA A 57 14.38 17.76 -8.05
N LYS A 58 14.04 18.30 -9.22
CA LYS A 58 12.87 17.80 -9.96
C LYS A 58 13.02 16.27 -10.09
N PRO A 59 11.95 15.46 -9.89
CA PRO A 59 12.01 14.04 -10.18
C PRO A 59 12.56 13.89 -11.60
N GLN A 60 13.69 13.17 -11.75
CA GLN A 60 14.37 13.12 -13.04
C GLN A 60 13.40 12.65 -14.10
N GLU A 61 13.13 13.50 -15.09
CA GLU A 61 12.41 13.07 -16.29
C GLU A 61 13.19 11.88 -16.84
N LYS A 62 12.55 10.70 -16.82
CA LYS A 62 13.17 9.46 -17.26
C LYS A 62 13.67 9.70 -18.68
N LYS A 63 15.00 9.78 -18.85
CA LYS A 63 15.66 10.11 -20.13
C LYS A 63 14.91 9.37 -21.24
N LYS A 64 14.48 10.11 -22.28
CA LYS A 64 13.81 9.49 -23.43
C LYS A 64 14.73 8.40 -23.96
N LYS A 65 14.41 7.14 -23.67
CA LYS A 65 15.24 5.98 -24.03
C LYS A 65 15.50 6.04 -25.53
N ASP A 66 16.75 5.81 -25.90
CA ASP A 66 17.25 5.93 -27.27
C ASP A 66 16.37 5.12 -28.23
N PRO A 67 16.03 5.66 -29.42
CA PRO A 67 15.05 5.03 -30.31
C PRO A 67 15.49 3.64 -30.80
N SER A 68 16.80 3.38 -30.84
CA SER A 68 17.39 2.09 -31.21
C SER A 68 17.44 1.07 -30.07
N ALA A 69 17.17 1.47 -28.82
CA ALA A 69 17.11 0.52 -27.70
C ALA A 69 15.78 -0.25 -27.77
N LEU A 70 15.86 -1.57 -27.96
CA LEU A 70 14.71 -2.48 -27.94
C LEU A 70 13.87 -2.25 -26.68
N LYS A 71 12.74 -1.57 -26.85
CA LYS A 71 11.85 -1.17 -25.77
C LYS A 71 10.91 -2.32 -25.46
N GLU A 72 11.49 -3.38 -24.89
CA GLU A 72 10.80 -4.59 -24.45
C GLU A 72 9.53 -4.21 -23.67
N ARG A 73 8.38 -4.52 -24.27
CA ARG A 73 7.09 -4.41 -23.63
C ARG A 73 6.74 -5.79 -23.14
N GLU A 74 6.95 -6.05 -21.86
CA GLU A 74 6.47 -7.26 -21.21
C GLU A 74 4.93 -7.24 -21.21
N VAL A 75 4.34 -7.81 -22.26
CA VAL A 75 2.90 -8.07 -22.33
C VAL A 75 2.67 -9.42 -21.69
N THR A 76 1.98 -9.43 -20.56
CA THR A 76 1.59 -10.66 -19.87
C THR A 76 0.70 -11.51 -20.78
N LYS A 77 1.23 -12.64 -21.24
CA LYS A 77 0.49 -13.60 -22.07
C LYS A 77 -0.70 -14.15 -21.29
N TYR A 78 -1.83 -14.33 -21.97
CA TYR A 78 -2.99 -15.00 -21.37
C TYR A 78 -2.62 -16.47 -21.09
N PRO A 79 -2.88 -17.01 -19.89
CA PRO A 79 -2.47 -18.37 -19.54
C PRO A 79 -3.35 -19.40 -20.26
N SER A 80 -2.73 -20.47 -20.75
CA SER A 80 -3.37 -21.52 -21.56
C SER A 80 -4.44 -22.35 -20.83
N CYS A 81 -4.52 -22.24 -19.50
CA CYS A 81 -5.56 -22.89 -18.69
C CYS A 81 -6.94 -22.23 -18.79
N LEU A 82 -7.04 -21.02 -19.38
CA LEU A 82 -8.30 -20.29 -19.48
C LEU A 82 -8.94 -20.43 -20.87
N PHE A 83 -10.04 -21.18 -20.94
CA PHE A 83 -10.98 -21.08 -22.05
C PHE A 83 -11.95 -19.91 -21.76
N PHE A 84 -11.61 -18.73 -22.29
CA PHE A 84 -12.19 -17.43 -21.93
C PHE A 84 -12.05 -17.11 -20.43
N GLN A 85 -13.00 -17.56 -19.61
CA GLN A 85 -13.02 -17.42 -18.14
C GLN A 85 -13.11 -18.77 -17.40
N TYR A 86 -13.46 -19.86 -18.09
CA TYR A 86 -13.44 -21.22 -17.53
C TYR A 86 -11.98 -21.67 -17.37
N ASN A 87 -11.65 -22.29 -16.25
CA ASN A 87 -10.28 -22.68 -15.89
C ASN A 87 -10.15 -24.21 -15.82
N THR A 88 -9.57 -24.81 -16.85
CA THR A 88 -9.46 -26.27 -16.99
C THR A 88 -8.40 -26.91 -16.07
N GLN A 89 -7.63 -26.11 -15.33
CA GLN A 89 -6.66 -26.60 -14.33
C GLN A 89 -7.24 -26.72 -12.91
N LEU A 90 -8.51 -26.37 -12.71
CA LEU A 90 -9.19 -26.61 -11.43
C LEU A 90 -9.89 -27.96 -11.49
N GLY A 91 -9.30 -28.97 -10.85
CA GLY A 91 -9.90 -30.28 -10.65
C GLY A 91 -9.46 -30.90 -9.32
N PRO A 92 -10.10 -31.99 -8.86
CA PRO A 92 -9.70 -32.68 -7.64
C PRO A 92 -8.27 -33.26 -7.75
N PRO A 93 -7.42 -33.12 -6.71
CA PRO A 93 -7.68 -32.46 -5.44
C PRO A 93 -7.63 -30.93 -5.53
N TYR A 94 -8.64 -30.25 -4.99
CA TYR A 94 -8.68 -28.79 -5.00
C TYR A 94 -7.72 -28.20 -3.95
N HIS A 95 -6.75 -27.40 -4.39
CA HIS A 95 -5.87 -26.65 -3.51
C HIS A 95 -6.54 -25.32 -3.11
N VAL A 96 -6.82 -25.14 -1.82
CA VAL A 96 -7.58 -24.00 -1.30
C VAL A 96 -6.69 -23.15 -0.40
N ILE A 97 -6.23 -21.99 -0.87
CA ILE A 97 -5.39 -21.10 -0.06
C ILE A 97 -6.25 -20.41 1.01
N VAL A 98 -5.86 -20.54 2.27
CA VAL A 98 -6.62 -20.08 3.43
C VAL A 98 -6.04 -18.80 4.02
N ASP A 99 -6.91 -17.81 4.24
CA ASP A 99 -6.63 -16.50 4.87
C ASP A 99 -6.76 -16.56 6.41
N THR A 100 -6.04 -15.70 7.14
CA THR A 100 -6.09 -15.62 8.62
C THR A 100 -7.51 -15.38 9.11
N ASN A 101 -8.22 -14.46 8.45
CA ASN A 101 -9.60 -14.14 8.77
C ASN A 101 -10.53 -15.34 8.54
N PHE A 102 -10.31 -16.14 7.50
CA PHE A 102 -11.14 -17.31 7.22
C PHE A 102 -11.05 -18.37 8.31
N ILE A 103 -9.86 -18.66 8.83
CA ILE A 103 -9.66 -19.55 9.99
C ILE A 103 -10.40 -18.98 11.21
N ASN A 104 -10.26 -17.68 11.46
CA ASN A 104 -10.88 -17.00 12.59
C ASN A 104 -12.41 -16.99 12.54
N PHE A 105 -13.02 -16.88 11.36
CA PHE A 105 -14.47 -17.02 11.18
C PHE A 105 -14.92 -18.48 11.23
N SER A 106 -14.13 -19.45 10.74
CA SER A 106 -14.42 -20.88 10.84
C SER A 106 -14.53 -21.34 12.29
N ILE A 107 -13.59 -20.93 13.14
CA ILE A 107 -13.59 -21.22 14.58
C ILE A 107 -14.83 -20.61 15.26
N LYS A 108 -15.19 -19.36 14.94
CA LYS A 108 -16.40 -18.70 15.48
C LYS A 108 -17.69 -19.43 15.04
N ALA A 109 -17.72 -19.94 13.81
CA ALA A 109 -18.84 -20.70 13.26
C ALA A 109 -18.89 -22.16 13.75
N LYS A 110 -17.86 -22.63 14.46
CA LYS A 110 -17.65 -24.03 14.92
C LYS A 110 -17.53 -25.06 13.77
N LEU A 111 -16.89 -24.67 12.67
CA LEU A 111 -16.70 -25.50 11.48
C LEU A 111 -15.28 -26.10 11.44
N ASP A 112 -15.13 -27.41 11.23
CA ASP A 112 -13.84 -27.97 10.81
C ASP A 112 -13.58 -27.58 9.35
N ILE A 113 -12.39 -27.05 9.10
CA ILE A 113 -12.05 -26.42 7.82
C ILE A 113 -11.97 -27.46 6.71
N VAL A 114 -11.39 -28.64 6.99
CA VAL A 114 -11.20 -29.69 5.97
C VAL A 114 -12.54 -30.33 5.61
N GLN A 115 -13.34 -30.73 6.61
CA GLN A 115 -14.66 -31.31 6.35
C GLN A 115 -15.57 -30.32 5.60
N SER A 116 -15.67 -29.08 6.08
CA SER A 116 -16.55 -28.07 5.46
C SER A 116 -16.11 -27.67 4.04
N MET A 117 -14.83 -27.83 3.68
CA MET A 117 -14.35 -27.68 2.29
C MET A 117 -14.80 -28.85 1.42
N MET A 118 -14.69 -30.09 1.91
CA MET A 118 -15.14 -31.28 1.18
C MET A 118 -16.66 -31.30 1.00
N ASP A 119 -17.42 -30.89 2.01
CA ASP A 119 -18.89 -30.76 1.96
C ASP A 119 -19.36 -29.66 0.98
N CYS A 120 -18.53 -28.64 0.76
CA CYS A 120 -18.80 -27.53 -0.16
C CYS A 120 -18.47 -27.87 -1.62
N LEU A 121 -17.35 -28.57 -1.85
CA LEU A 121 -16.81 -28.87 -3.18
C LEU A 121 -17.10 -30.30 -3.67
N TYR A 122 -17.74 -31.13 -2.84
CA TYR A 122 -18.06 -32.55 -3.11
C TYR A 122 -16.86 -33.39 -3.58
N ALA A 123 -15.64 -32.99 -3.18
CA ALA A 123 -14.38 -33.54 -3.66
C ALA A 123 -13.27 -33.42 -2.62
N LYS A 124 -12.16 -34.14 -2.85
CA LYS A 124 -10.96 -34.03 -2.01
C LYS A 124 -10.38 -32.62 -2.09
N CYS A 125 -10.25 -31.98 -0.93
CA CYS A 125 -9.68 -30.64 -0.79
C CYS A 125 -8.38 -30.69 0.01
N ILE A 126 -7.40 -29.87 -0.38
CA ILE A 126 -6.13 -29.67 0.32
C ILE A 126 -6.10 -28.19 0.73
N PRO A 127 -6.26 -27.84 2.02
CA PRO A 127 -6.12 -26.47 2.45
C PRO A 127 -4.63 -26.08 2.48
N CYS A 128 -4.30 -24.94 1.90
CA CYS A 128 -2.93 -24.46 1.76
C CYS A 128 -2.74 -23.17 2.58
N ILE A 129 -1.65 -23.04 3.34
CA ILE A 129 -1.30 -21.82 4.08
C ILE A 129 0.06 -21.29 3.62
N THR A 130 0.10 -20.03 3.23
CA THR A 130 1.32 -19.30 2.87
C THR A 130 2.08 -18.79 4.10
N ASP A 131 3.42 -18.72 4.03
CA ASP A 131 4.26 -18.25 5.14
C ASP A 131 3.89 -16.86 5.70
N CYS A 132 3.40 -15.94 4.87
CA CYS A 132 2.96 -14.61 5.32
C CYS A 132 1.73 -14.67 6.23
N VAL A 133 0.67 -15.36 5.79
CA VAL A 133 -0.52 -15.70 6.59
C VAL A 133 -0.11 -16.41 7.88
N MET A 134 0.83 -17.35 7.80
CA MET A 134 1.32 -18.09 8.97
C MET A 134 2.00 -17.18 9.99
N ALA A 135 2.92 -16.32 9.54
CA ALA A 135 3.61 -15.34 10.37
C ALA A 135 2.67 -14.24 10.90
N GLU A 136 1.53 -14.00 10.25
CA GLU A 136 0.49 -13.10 10.75
C GLU A 136 -0.27 -13.72 11.93
N ILE A 137 -0.69 -14.99 11.83
CA ILE A 137 -1.34 -15.71 12.95
C ILE A 137 -0.41 -15.74 14.18
N GLU A 138 0.90 -15.95 13.98
CA GLU A 138 1.89 -15.94 15.06
C GLU A 138 2.05 -14.56 15.71
N LYS A 139 1.97 -13.45 14.94
CA LYS A 139 1.97 -12.07 15.48
C LYS A 139 0.71 -11.72 16.26
N LEU A 140 -0.44 -12.28 15.90
CA LEU A 140 -1.72 -12.03 16.60
C LEU A 140 -1.77 -12.65 18.01
N GLY A 141 -0.82 -13.53 18.35
CA GLY A 141 -0.52 -13.94 19.72
C GLY A 141 -1.56 -14.84 20.39
N MET A 142 -1.57 -14.85 21.73
CA MET A 142 -2.28 -15.86 22.55
C MET A 142 -3.78 -16.00 22.23
N LYS A 143 -4.46 -14.92 21.84
CA LYS A 143 -5.89 -14.92 21.46
C LYS A 143 -6.20 -15.86 20.29
N TYR A 144 -5.20 -16.14 19.45
CA TYR A 144 -5.32 -16.94 18.23
C TYR A 144 -4.58 -18.29 18.33
N ARG A 145 -4.22 -18.74 19.54
CA ARG A 145 -3.55 -20.04 19.79
C ARG A 145 -4.32 -21.23 19.19
N VAL A 146 -5.65 -21.16 19.10
CA VAL A 146 -6.49 -22.21 18.44
C VAL A 146 -6.30 -22.18 16.93
N ALA A 147 -6.37 -21.00 16.30
CA ALA A 147 -6.08 -20.83 14.87
C ALA A 147 -4.66 -21.29 14.53
N LEU A 148 -3.68 -20.98 15.38
CA LEU A 148 -2.29 -21.42 15.21
C LEU A 148 -2.11 -22.93 15.31
N ARG A 149 -2.93 -23.65 16.11
CA ARG A 149 -2.92 -25.12 16.15
C ARG A 149 -3.52 -25.71 14.87
N ILE A 150 -4.63 -25.16 14.38
CA ILE A 150 -5.27 -25.60 13.14
C ILE A 150 -4.35 -25.34 11.93
N ALA A 151 -3.68 -24.19 11.89
CA ALA A 151 -2.70 -23.85 10.87
C ALA A 151 -1.39 -24.67 10.92
N LYS A 152 -1.20 -25.52 11.95
CA LYS A 152 -0.08 -26.48 12.08
C LYS A 152 -0.54 -27.95 12.02
N ASP A 153 -1.80 -28.19 11.65
CA ASP A 153 -2.35 -29.52 11.39
C ASP A 153 -1.69 -30.11 10.12
N GLN A 154 -1.32 -31.39 10.16
CA GLN A 154 -0.71 -32.12 9.03
C GLN A 154 -1.64 -32.18 7.80
N ARG A 155 -2.95 -31.95 7.97
CA ARG A 155 -3.91 -31.80 6.88
C ARG A 155 -3.67 -30.55 6.02
N PHE A 156 -2.85 -29.59 6.45
CA PHE A 156 -2.56 -28.34 5.72
C PHE A 156 -1.23 -28.39 4.96
N GLU A 157 -1.26 -28.00 3.68
CA GLU A 157 -0.07 -27.82 2.85
C GLU A 157 0.56 -26.44 3.12
N ARG A 158 1.87 -26.39 3.40
CA ARG A 158 2.58 -25.12 3.63
C ARG A 158 3.24 -24.60 2.36
N LEU A 159 2.77 -23.45 1.87
CA LEU A 159 3.26 -22.83 0.65
C LEU A 159 4.38 -21.81 0.95
N PRO A 160 5.63 -22.07 0.51
CA PRO A 160 6.75 -21.18 0.80
C PRO A 160 6.63 -19.84 0.06
N CYS A 161 7.02 -18.74 0.71
CA CYS A 161 6.96 -17.39 0.12
C CYS A 161 8.35 -16.77 -0.13
N THR A 162 8.56 -16.23 -1.32
CA THR A 162 9.85 -15.67 -1.80
C THR A 162 10.04 -14.18 -1.52
N HIS A 163 9.07 -13.51 -0.88
CA HIS A 163 9.07 -12.08 -0.61
C HIS A 163 9.65 -11.73 0.79
N LYS A 164 10.20 -10.53 0.95
CA LYS A 164 10.61 -10.00 2.26
C LYS A 164 9.52 -9.10 2.85
N GLY A 165 8.78 -9.60 3.85
CA GLY A 165 7.96 -8.77 4.75
C GLY A 165 6.78 -8.01 4.14
N THR A 166 6.11 -8.56 3.12
CA THR A 166 4.91 -7.95 2.53
C THR A 166 3.64 -8.22 3.36
N TYR A 167 2.55 -7.49 3.06
CA TYR A 167 1.21 -7.85 3.50
C TYR A 167 0.79 -9.23 2.94
N ALA A 168 -0.07 -9.95 3.67
CA ALA A 168 -0.59 -11.25 3.25
C ALA A 168 -1.43 -11.14 1.96
N ASP A 169 -2.39 -10.23 1.92
CA ASP A 169 -3.22 -9.89 0.74
C ASP A 169 -2.44 -9.77 -0.57
N ASP A 170 -1.29 -9.07 -0.54
CA ASP A 170 -0.49 -8.83 -1.74
C ASP A 170 0.17 -10.12 -2.23
N CYS A 171 0.64 -10.97 -1.30
CA CYS A 171 1.14 -12.31 -1.64
C CYS A 171 0.03 -13.21 -2.18
N LEU A 172 -1.14 -13.23 -1.53
CA LEU A 172 -2.29 -14.04 -1.95
C LEU A 172 -2.73 -13.65 -3.36
N VAL A 173 -2.90 -12.36 -3.62
CA VAL A 173 -3.25 -11.81 -4.95
C VAL A 173 -2.17 -12.09 -5.98
N GLN A 174 -0.88 -11.92 -5.64
CA GLN A 174 0.22 -12.26 -6.56
C GLN A 174 0.22 -13.75 -6.92
N ARG A 175 0.08 -14.63 -5.92
CA ARG A 175 0.11 -16.09 -6.11
C ARG A 175 -1.04 -16.56 -7.00
N VAL A 176 -2.29 -16.13 -6.75
CA VAL A 176 -3.43 -16.51 -7.60
C VAL A 176 -3.47 -15.81 -8.97
N THR A 177 -2.72 -14.71 -9.14
CA THR A 177 -2.50 -14.09 -10.46
C THR A 177 -1.53 -14.92 -11.30
N GLN A 178 -0.44 -15.39 -10.69
CA GLN A 178 0.59 -16.21 -11.34
C GLN A 178 0.13 -17.65 -11.59
N HIS A 179 -0.48 -18.27 -10.59
CA HIS A 179 -0.91 -19.67 -10.59
C HIS A 179 -2.41 -19.76 -10.34
N LYS A 180 -3.19 -20.07 -11.38
CA LYS A 180 -4.65 -20.10 -11.31
C LYS A 180 -5.22 -21.45 -10.85
N CYS A 181 -4.38 -22.37 -10.41
CA CYS A 181 -4.77 -23.68 -9.86
C CYS A 181 -5.25 -23.64 -8.40
N TYR A 182 -5.57 -22.46 -7.87
CA TYR A 182 -5.94 -22.24 -6.47
C TYR A 182 -7.34 -21.63 -6.33
N ILE A 183 -8.11 -22.13 -5.38
CA ILE A 183 -9.30 -21.47 -4.82
C ILE A 183 -8.83 -20.59 -3.64
N LEU A 184 -9.37 -19.38 -3.48
CA LEU A 184 -9.04 -18.52 -2.34
C LEU A 184 -10.16 -18.52 -1.29
N ALA A 185 -9.89 -19.00 -0.08
CA ALA A 185 -10.80 -18.96 1.05
C ALA A 185 -10.60 -17.69 1.89
N THR A 186 -11.48 -16.69 1.73
CA THR A 186 -11.43 -15.43 2.49
C THR A 186 -12.82 -14.81 2.74
N VAL A 187 -12.97 -14.18 3.90
CA VAL A 187 -14.17 -13.44 4.28
C VAL A 187 -14.06 -11.95 3.92
N ASP A 188 -12.86 -11.43 3.70
CA ASP A 188 -12.59 -9.99 3.54
C ASP A 188 -13.21 -9.37 2.27
N ARG A 189 -13.79 -8.17 2.40
CA ARG A 189 -14.55 -7.50 1.32
C ARG A 189 -13.64 -6.89 0.26
N ASP A 190 -12.47 -6.39 0.65
CA ASP A 190 -11.54 -5.68 -0.23
C ASP A 190 -10.61 -6.67 -0.94
N LEU A 191 -10.13 -7.72 -0.26
CA LEU A 191 -9.43 -8.84 -0.87
C LEU A 191 -10.31 -9.53 -1.92
N LYS A 192 -11.60 -9.77 -1.63
CA LYS A 192 -12.55 -10.26 -2.65
C LYS A 192 -12.75 -9.28 -3.80
N ARG A 193 -12.81 -7.96 -3.55
CA ARG A 193 -12.89 -6.95 -4.64
C ARG A 193 -11.61 -6.92 -5.50
N ARG A 194 -10.44 -7.26 -4.95
CA ARG A 194 -9.19 -7.45 -5.72
C ARG A 194 -9.26 -8.72 -6.56
N VAL A 195 -9.60 -9.86 -5.96
CA VAL A 195 -9.53 -11.19 -6.59
C VAL A 195 -10.59 -11.37 -7.68
N ARG A 196 -11.80 -10.78 -7.55
CA ARG A 196 -12.80 -10.80 -8.63
C ARG A 196 -12.34 -10.17 -9.95
N LYS A 197 -11.30 -9.32 -9.94
CA LYS A 197 -10.68 -8.77 -11.17
C LYS A 197 -9.85 -9.80 -11.94
N ILE A 198 -9.49 -10.92 -11.30
CA ILE A 198 -8.73 -12.01 -11.90
C ILE A 198 -9.73 -13.04 -12.46
N PRO A 199 -9.70 -13.34 -13.77
CA PRO A 199 -10.54 -14.39 -14.33
C PRO A 199 -9.98 -15.78 -14.00
N GLY A 200 -10.87 -16.72 -13.70
CA GLY A 200 -10.57 -18.13 -13.43
C GLY A 200 -10.12 -18.47 -12.00
N VAL A 201 -10.28 -17.56 -11.03
CA VAL A 201 -9.98 -17.82 -9.61
C VAL A 201 -11.28 -17.82 -8.80
N PRO A 202 -11.75 -18.98 -8.31
CA PRO A 202 -12.91 -19.07 -7.43
C PRO A 202 -12.62 -18.55 -6.03
N ILE A 203 -13.67 -18.09 -5.35
CA ILE A 203 -13.59 -17.50 -4.01
C ILE A 203 -14.49 -18.30 -3.07
N MET A 204 -13.90 -18.94 -2.06
CA MET A 204 -14.66 -19.59 -0.98
C MET A 204 -14.87 -18.60 0.17
N TYR A 205 -16.08 -18.58 0.73
CA TYR A 205 -16.47 -17.68 1.83
C TYR A 205 -17.46 -18.36 2.78
N ILE A 206 -17.59 -17.82 3.99
CA ILE A 206 -18.47 -18.37 5.02
C ILE A 206 -19.78 -17.58 5.03
N SER A 207 -20.91 -18.29 5.00
CA SER A 207 -22.26 -17.74 5.07
C SER A 207 -23.21 -18.74 5.72
N ASN A 208 -24.18 -18.29 6.52
CA ASN A 208 -25.22 -19.13 7.13
C ASN A 208 -24.70 -20.43 7.80
N HIS A 209 -23.56 -20.34 8.50
CA HIS A 209 -22.84 -21.48 9.12
C HIS A 209 -22.43 -22.60 8.14
N ARG A 210 -22.19 -22.27 6.87
CA ARG A 210 -21.65 -23.16 5.84
C ARG A 210 -20.55 -22.46 5.04
N PHE A 211 -19.79 -23.24 4.28
CA PHE A 211 -18.88 -22.72 3.26
C PHE A 211 -19.65 -22.66 1.94
N ASN A 212 -19.59 -21.51 1.28
CA ASN A 212 -20.10 -21.28 -0.06
C ASN A 212 -18.93 -20.93 -0.97
N ILE A 213 -19.08 -21.17 -2.27
CA ILE A 213 -18.14 -20.74 -3.29
C ILE A 213 -18.78 -19.70 -4.22
N GLU A 214 -17.94 -18.90 -4.86
CA GLU A 214 -18.29 -17.92 -5.88
C GLU A 214 -17.36 -18.13 -7.07
N ARG A 215 -17.92 -18.09 -8.30
CA ARG A 215 -17.17 -18.20 -9.57
C ARG A 215 -16.47 -19.56 -9.79
N MET A 216 -16.91 -20.61 -9.11
CA MET A 216 -16.69 -21.97 -9.62
C MET A 216 -17.57 -22.15 -10.88
N PRO A 217 -17.09 -22.78 -11.96
CA PRO A 217 -17.93 -22.98 -13.13
C PRO A 217 -18.90 -24.16 -12.96
N ASP A 218 -18.47 -25.19 -12.22
CA ASP A 218 -19.25 -26.39 -11.90
C ASP A 218 -19.98 -26.25 -10.54
N ASP A 219 -20.61 -25.10 -10.33
CA ASP A 219 -21.20 -24.71 -9.04
C ASP A 219 -22.60 -25.32 -8.81
N TYR A 220 -22.62 -26.43 -8.07
CA TYR A 220 -23.84 -27.13 -7.65
C TYR A 220 -24.53 -26.50 -6.42
N GLY A 221 -23.91 -25.52 -5.74
CA GLY A 221 -24.29 -25.11 -4.38
C GLY A 221 -24.67 -23.64 -4.19
N ALA A 222 -24.19 -22.72 -5.05
CA ALA A 222 -24.46 -21.30 -4.88
C ALA A 222 -25.91 -20.93 -5.28
N PRO A 223 -26.65 -20.18 -4.43
CA PRO A 223 -27.93 -19.61 -4.83
C PRO A 223 -27.70 -18.56 -5.93
N ARG A 224 -28.38 -18.73 -7.07
CA ARG A 224 -28.31 -17.79 -8.20
C ARG A 224 -29.17 -16.57 -7.91
N SER A 225 -28.52 -15.42 -7.70
CA SER A 225 -29.13 -14.09 -7.47
C SER A 225 -28.31 -13.01 -8.15
#